data_AF-A0A932YW96-F1
#
_entry.id   AF-A0A932YW96-F1
#
_cell.length_a   1.000
_cell.length_b   1.000
_cell.length_c   1.000
_cell.angle_alpha   90.00
_cell.angle_beta   90.00
_cell.angle_gamma   90.00
#
_symmetry.space_group_name_H-M   'P 1'
#
loop_
_entity.id
_entity.type
_entity.pdbx_description
1 polymer ?
#
loop_
_entity_poly.entity_id
_entity_poly.type
_entity_poly.pdbx_seq_one_letter_code
_entity_poly.pdbx_strand_id
1 'polypeptide(L)'
;MSMQEKPQASRRKFLKGATAAATGAAALGFPMIGRTQSPVVLKMQGAWGAKDIFNEMAEEYVKRVNEMAGGRLRIDYLVAGAVVKAFEVMDATSKGVLDAAHSVPVY
;
A
#
# COMPACT_ATOMS: atom_id res chain seq x y z
N MET A 1 -30.97 -35.48 53.87
CA MET A 1 -30.11 -35.67 52.68
C MET A 1 -30.36 -34.52 51.73
N SER A 2 -29.64 -33.41 51.91
CA SER A 2 -29.79 -32.17 51.14
C SER A 2 -28.57 -32.00 50.24
N MET A 3 -28.79 -32.08 48.92
CA MET A 3 -27.79 -31.70 47.91
C MET A 3 -27.56 -30.18 47.97
N GLN A 4 -26.30 -29.75 48.08
CA GLN A 4 -25.88 -28.36 47.85
C GLN A 4 -25.59 -28.16 46.36
N GLU A 5 -26.25 -27.18 45.73
CA GLU A 5 -25.94 -26.69 44.39
C GLU A 5 -24.92 -25.54 44.48
N LYS A 6 -23.80 -25.62 43.74
CA LYS A 6 -22.76 -24.57 43.74
C LYS A 6 -23.19 -23.40 42.84
N PRO A 7 -23.14 -22.13 43.28
CA PRO A 7 -23.54 -21.01 42.43
C PRO A 7 -22.49 -20.78 41.33
N GLN A 8 -22.90 -20.95 40.07
CA GLN A 8 -22.06 -20.62 38.92
C GLN A 8 -21.96 -19.09 38.78
N ALA A 9 -20.77 -18.54 39.00
CA ALA A 9 -20.53 -17.11 38.87
C ALA A 9 -20.83 -16.64 37.43
N SER A 10 -21.83 -15.76 37.30
CA SER A 10 -22.32 -15.28 36.01
C SER A 10 -21.31 -14.32 35.36
N ARG A 11 -20.73 -14.75 34.24
CA ARG A 11 -19.85 -13.97 33.35
C ARG A 11 -20.43 -12.60 32.96
N ARG A 12 -21.76 -12.47 33.01
CA ARG A 12 -22.50 -11.23 32.71
C ARG A 12 -22.29 -10.12 33.74
N LYS A 13 -21.98 -10.45 35.00
CA LYS A 13 -21.64 -9.44 36.03
C LYS A 13 -20.24 -8.86 35.82
N PHE A 14 -19.33 -9.62 35.19
CA PHE A 14 -17.98 -9.16 34.91
C PHE A 14 -17.94 -8.08 33.82
N LEU A 15 -18.74 -8.23 32.75
CA LEU A 15 -18.83 -7.20 31.69
C LEU A 15 -19.48 -5.90 32.15
N LYS A 16 -20.39 -5.94 33.13
CA LYS A 16 -21.01 -4.72 33.71
C LYS A 16 -20.10 -3.98 34.69
N GLY A 17 -19.05 -4.63 35.21
CA GLY A 17 -18.05 -3.96 36.06
C GLY A 17 -16.99 -3.20 35.27
N ALA A 18 -16.79 -3.52 33.99
CA ALA A 18 -15.74 -2.93 33.16
C ALA A 18 -16.05 -1.48 32.70
N THR A 19 -17.30 -1.02 32.79
CA THR A 19 -17.69 0.34 32.42
C THR A 19 -17.40 1.39 33.50
N ALA A 20 -17.11 0.98 34.75
CA ALA A 20 -16.82 1.90 35.86
C ALA A 20 -15.33 2.26 36.00
N ALA A 21 -14.42 1.64 35.23
CA ALA A 21 -12.99 1.93 35.22
C ALA A 21 -12.51 2.68 33.95
N ALA A 22 -13.45 3.28 33.19
CA ALA A 22 -13.18 3.87 31.89
C ALA A 22 -12.84 5.38 31.93
N THR A 23 -12.55 5.96 33.09
CA THR A 23 -12.11 7.37 33.21
C THR A 23 -10.60 7.54 33.46
N GLY A 24 -9.81 6.46 33.54
CA GLY A 24 -8.39 6.56 33.93
C GLY A 24 -7.35 5.87 33.03
N ALA A 25 -7.75 5.07 32.02
CA ALA A 25 -6.77 4.26 31.26
C ALA A 25 -7.09 4.13 29.76
N ALA A 26 -7.82 5.08 29.16
CA ALA A 26 -8.17 5.04 27.74
C ALA A 26 -7.06 5.52 26.77
N ALA A 27 -5.83 5.79 27.24
CA ALA A 27 -4.77 6.38 26.40
C ALA A 27 -3.50 5.54 26.23
N LEU A 28 -3.43 4.30 26.75
CA LEU A 28 -2.23 3.45 26.63
C LEU A 28 -2.39 2.27 25.65
N GLY A 29 -3.51 2.19 24.93
CA GLY A 29 -3.85 1.02 24.10
C GLY A 29 -3.57 1.11 22.60
N PHE A 30 -3.26 2.29 22.04
CA PHE A 30 -2.99 2.39 20.59
C PHE A 30 -1.93 3.43 20.24
N PRO A 31 -0.63 3.09 20.24
CA PRO A 31 0.37 3.80 19.44
C PRO A 31 0.35 3.31 17.97
N MET A 32 -0.81 2.89 17.45
CA MET A 32 -0.98 2.47 16.05
C MET A 32 -1.71 3.53 15.23
N ILE A 33 -1.45 4.81 15.49
CA ILE A 33 -1.32 5.74 14.37
C ILE A 33 0.06 5.44 13.80
N GLY A 34 0.17 4.29 13.11
CA GLY A 34 1.34 3.98 12.31
C GLY A 34 1.54 5.18 11.40
N ARG A 35 2.74 5.78 11.46
CA ARG A 35 3.14 6.83 10.52
C ARG A 35 2.63 6.41 9.16
N THR A 36 1.76 7.20 8.53
CA THR A 36 1.39 6.99 7.14
C THR A 36 2.68 7.22 6.36
N GLN A 37 3.47 6.16 6.20
CA GLN A 37 4.71 6.21 5.45
C GLN A 37 4.35 6.78 4.09
N SER A 38 5.04 7.85 3.68
CA SER A 38 4.85 8.41 2.35
C SER A 38 4.89 7.27 1.33
N PRO A 39 4.01 7.27 0.31
CA PRO A 39 3.97 6.20 -0.67
C PRO A 39 5.37 5.96 -1.21
N VAL A 40 5.77 4.70 -1.32
CA VAL A 40 6.93 4.37 -2.15
C VAL A 40 6.58 4.77 -3.58
N VAL A 41 7.41 5.61 -4.18
CA VAL A 41 7.20 6.09 -5.55
C VAL A 41 8.18 5.38 -6.45
N LEU A 42 7.67 4.66 -7.45
CA LEU A 42 8.47 4.06 -8.51
C LEU A 42 8.31 4.87 -9.80
N LYS A 43 9.41 5.22 -10.44
CA LYS A 43 9.44 5.86 -11.75
C LYS A 43 9.55 4.81 -12.84
N MET A 44 8.55 4.72 -13.70
CA MET A 44 8.54 3.84 -14.86
C MET A 44 8.58 4.67 -16.14
N GLN A 45 9.53 4.39 -17.05
CA GLN A 45 9.56 5.03 -18.36
C GLN A 45 9.18 4.06 -19.48
N GLY A 46 8.35 4.51 -20.42
CA GLY A 46 8.10 3.80 -21.67
C GLY A 46 9.14 4.10 -22.75
N ALA A 47 9.33 3.17 -23.68
CA ALA A 47 10.21 3.33 -24.84
C ALA A 47 9.49 3.85 -26.11
N TRP A 48 8.30 4.45 -25.95
CA TRP A 48 7.36 4.73 -27.04
C TRP A 48 7.26 6.22 -27.36
N GLY A 49 6.95 6.55 -28.60
CA GLY A 49 6.59 7.92 -28.97
C GLY A 49 5.32 8.35 -28.24
N ALA A 50 5.16 9.65 -27.96
CA ALA A 50 4.09 10.16 -27.09
C ALA A 50 2.65 9.83 -27.55
N LYS A 51 2.44 9.46 -28.82
CA LYS A 51 1.14 9.11 -29.40
C LYS A 51 0.94 7.61 -29.61
N ASP A 52 1.90 6.79 -29.20
CA ASP A 52 1.78 5.33 -29.33
C ASP A 52 0.81 4.78 -28.28
N ILE A 53 -0.04 3.85 -28.71
CA ILE A 53 -1.04 3.16 -27.88
C ILE A 53 -0.42 2.42 -26.67
N PHE A 54 0.87 2.07 -26.76
CA PHE A 54 1.59 1.43 -25.67
C PHE A 54 1.73 2.32 -24.43
N ASN A 55 1.63 3.65 -24.57
CA ASN A 55 1.55 4.54 -23.41
C ASN A 55 0.23 4.38 -22.68
N GLU A 56 -0.90 4.34 -23.40
CA GLU A 56 -2.22 4.14 -22.80
C GLU A 56 -2.28 2.80 -22.06
N MET A 57 -1.75 1.72 -22.66
CA MET A 57 -1.66 0.41 -22.01
C MET A 57 -0.83 0.44 -20.72
N ALA A 58 0.31 1.16 -20.71
CA ALA A 58 1.11 1.33 -19.50
C ALA A 58 0.39 2.16 -18.43
N GLU A 59 -0.30 3.23 -18.84
CA GLU A 59 -1.08 4.08 -17.94
C GLU A 59 -2.25 3.31 -17.32
N GLU A 60 -2.92 2.43 -18.07
CA GLU A 60 -3.95 1.53 -17.53
C GLU A 60 -3.37 0.57 -16.48
N TYR A 61 -2.20 -0.02 -16.74
CA TYR A 61 -1.50 -0.85 -15.77
C TYR A 61 -1.15 -0.05 -14.50
N VAL A 62 -0.55 1.13 -14.67
CA VAL A 62 -0.16 2.02 -13.57
C VAL A 62 -1.36 2.43 -12.74
N LYS A 63 -2.46 2.82 -13.39
CA LYS A 63 -3.71 3.17 -12.73
C LYS A 63 -4.21 2.02 -11.85
N ARG A 64 -4.27 0.81 -12.39
CA ARG A 64 -4.72 -0.38 -11.65
C ARG A 64 -3.82 -0.65 -10.44
N VAL A 65 -2.50 -0.57 -10.59
CA VAL A 65 -1.56 -0.76 -9.48
C VAL A 65 -1.77 0.31 -8.40
N ASN A 66 -1.87 1.58 -8.79
CA ASN A 66 -2.05 2.70 -7.87
C ASN A 66 -3.38 2.60 -7.09
N GLU A 67 -4.47 2.18 -7.74
CA GLU A 67 -5.76 1.95 -7.09
C GLU A 67 -5.69 0.81 -6.06
N MET A 68 -5.05 -0.30 -6.41
CA MET A 68 -4.90 -1.46 -5.51
C MET A 68 -3.89 -1.21 -4.36
N ALA A 69 -2.95 -0.29 -4.54
CA ALA A 69 -1.89 -0.02 -3.57
C ALA A 69 -2.38 0.60 -2.26
N GLY A 70 -3.59 1.19 -2.24
CA GLY A 70 -4.15 1.83 -1.06
C GLY A 70 -3.27 2.95 -0.50
N GLY A 71 -2.59 3.69 -1.38
CA GLY A 71 -1.71 4.81 -1.02
C GLY A 71 -0.33 4.42 -0.46
N ARG A 72 0.01 3.13 -0.41
CA ARG A 72 1.34 2.66 0.07
C ARG A 72 2.40 2.63 -1.02
N LEU A 73 1.98 2.50 -2.27
CA LEU A 73 2.80 2.45 -3.47
C LEU A 73 2.17 3.36 -4.53
N ARG A 74 3.00 4.02 -5.31
CA ARG A 74 2.60 4.79 -6.49
C ARG A 74 3.62 4.58 -7.60
N ILE A 75 3.16 4.26 -8.79
CA ILE A 75 3.98 4.29 -10.01
C ILE A 75 3.69 5.59 -10.75
N ASP A 76 4.77 6.28 -11.12
CA ASP A 76 4.76 7.44 -12.01
C ASP A 76 5.24 6.99 -13.39
N TYR A 77 4.31 6.99 -14.35
CA TYR A 77 4.64 6.71 -15.74
C TYR A 77 5.18 7.95 -16.44
N LEU A 78 6.26 7.75 -17.18
CA LEU A 78 6.95 8.77 -17.95
C LEU A 78 7.02 8.31 -19.41
N VAL A 79 6.64 9.18 -20.34
CA VAL A 79 6.82 8.93 -21.78
C VAL A 79 8.31 8.94 -22.16
N ALA A 80 8.66 8.35 -23.29
CA ALA A 80 10.04 8.28 -23.74
C ALA A 80 10.68 9.69 -23.84
N GLY A 81 11.95 9.78 -23.45
CA GLY A 81 12.71 11.03 -23.46
C GLY A 81 12.53 11.90 -22.22
N ALA A 82 11.64 11.54 -21.29
CA ALA A 82 11.47 12.26 -20.03
C ALA A 82 12.70 12.16 -19.10
N VAL A 83 13.36 10.99 -19.05
CA VAL A 83 14.59 10.77 -18.28
C VAL A 83 15.74 10.33 -19.20
N VAL A 84 15.49 9.33 -20.05
CA VAL A 84 16.46 8.80 -21.03
C VAL A 84 15.83 8.59 -22.39
N LYS A 85 16.62 8.33 -23.45
CA LYS A 85 16.07 8.03 -24.77
C LYS A 85 15.38 6.66 -24.78
N ALA A 86 14.55 6.41 -25.80
CA ALA A 86 13.70 5.21 -25.89
C ALA A 86 14.48 3.89 -25.72
N PHE A 87 15.59 3.70 -26.42
CA PHE A 87 16.41 2.47 -26.36
C PHE A 87 17.37 2.40 -25.16
N GLU A 88 17.29 3.36 -24.22
CA GLU A 88 18.16 3.43 -23.04
C GLU A 88 17.40 3.04 -21.76
N VAL A 89 16.09 2.77 -21.82
CA VAL A 89 15.24 2.56 -20.62
C VAL A 89 15.61 1.32 -19.82
N MET A 90 16.02 0.22 -20.48
CA MET A 90 16.45 -0.99 -19.78
C MET A 90 17.80 -0.78 -19.07
N ASP A 91 18.77 -0.16 -19.76
CA ASP A 91 20.05 0.22 -19.19
C ASP A 91 19.90 1.17 -17.99
N ALA A 92 19.02 2.16 -18.12
CA ALA A 92 18.70 3.10 -17.04
C ALA A 92 18.05 2.39 -15.84
N THR A 93 17.18 1.40 -16.08
CA THR A 93 16.61 0.56 -15.02
C THR A 93 17.68 -0.27 -14.33
N SER A 94 18.56 -0.93 -15.09
CA SER A 94 19.66 -1.72 -14.54
C SER A 94 20.64 -0.89 -13.70
N LYS A 95 20.81 0.39 -14.03
CA LYS A 95 21.66 1.34 -13.29
C LYS A 95 20.94 2.01 -12.11
N GLY A 96 19.65 1.74 -11.90
CA GLY A 96 18.84 2.36 -10.85
C GLY A 96 18.49 3.84 -11.09
N VAL A 97 18.59 4.32 -12.32
CA VAL A 97 18.15 5.68 -12.71
C VAL A 97 16.62 5.72 -12.84
N LEU A 98 16.04 4.64 -13.37
CA LEU A 98 14.61 4.35 -13.38
C LEU A 98 14.35 3.14 -12.49
N ASP A 99 13.15 3.04 -11.92
CA ASP A 99 12.76 1.88 -11.11
C ASP A 99 12.17 0.75 -11.99
N ALA A 100 11.62 1.11 -13.16
CA ALA A 100 11.07 0.17 -14.13
C ALA A 100 11.11 0.72 -15.57
N ALA A 101 11.06 -0.18 -16.54
CA ALA A 101 10.90 0.12 -17.95
C ALA A 101 9.67 -0.60 -18.54
N HIS A 102 8.91 0.11 -19.37
CA HIS A 102 7.92 -0.50 -20.24
C HIS A 102 8.48 -0.53 -21.67
N SER A 103 8.93 -1.72 -22.09
CA SER A 103 9.66 -1.92 -23.35
C SER A 103 9.36 -3.32 -23.94
N VAL A 104 9.92 -3.61 -25.11
CA VAL A 104 9.92 -4.94 -25.75
C VAL A 104 11.37 -5.43 -25.90
N PRO A 105 11.60 -6.76 -26.04
CA PRO A 105 12.97 -7.31 -26.09
C PRO A 105 13.86 -6.83 -27.25
N VAL A 106 13.29 -6.20 -28.28
CA VAL A 106 14.03 -5.67 -29.42
C VAL A 106 14.55 -4.24 -29.20
N TYR A 107 14.20 -3.60 -28.07
CA TYR A 107 14.50 -2.21 -27.72
C TYR A 107 15.45 -2.10 -26.53
#